data_AF-A0A1L8Z965-F1
#
_entry.id   AF-A0A1L8Z965-F1
#
_cell.length_a   1.000
_cell.length_b   1.000
_cell.length_c   1.000
_cell.angle_alpha   90.00
_cell.angle_beta   90.00
_cell.angle_gamma   90.00
#
_symmetry.space_group_name_H-M   'P 1'
#
loop_
_entity.id
_entity.type
_entity.pdbx_description
1 polymer ?
#
loop_
_entity_poly.entity_id
_entity_poly.type
_entity_poly.pdbx_seq_one_letter_code
_entity_poly.pdbx_strand_id
1 'polypeptide(L)'
;DEFSKTATIVPITNNFEGYLVAKDSTVKVKDKLVFNKDGALEKVTGTPNKATINATALSDAKQISNEVYLVKVAVFGNKGISRN
;
A
#
# COMPACT_ATOMS: atom_id res chain seq x y z
N ASP A 1 -32.68 30.93 1.29
CA ASP A 1 -32.30 29.57 1.71
C ASP A 1 -30.96 29.25 1.08
N GLU A 2 -29.89 29.55 1.79
CA GLU A 2 -28.53 29.14 1.40
C GLU A 2 -28.39 27.67 1.77
N PHE A 3 -28.75 26.81 0.82
CA PHE A 3 -28.45 25.39 0.90
C PHE A 3 -26.92 25.23 0.81
N SER A 4 -26.21 25.35 1.94
CA SER A 4 -24.77 25.14 1.99
C SER A 4 -24.51 23.69 1.61
N LYS A 5 -24.11 23.46 0.36
CA LYS A 5 -23.70 22.16 -0.20
C LYS A 5 -22.35 21.73 0.37
N THR A 6 -22.19 21.82 1.68
CA THR A 6 -20.98 21.40 2.37
C THR A 6 -21.07 19.89 2.58
N ALA A 7 -20.71 19.14 1.55
CA ALA A 7 -20.46 17.71 1.71
C ALA A 7 -19.26 17.55 2.63
N THR A 8 -19.45 16.92 3.78
CA THR A 8 -18.32 16.54 4.64
C THR A 8 -17.62 15.37 3.96
N ILE A 9 -16.53 15.68 3.24
CA ILE A 9 -15.62 14.64 2.75
C ILE A 9 -14.84 14.15 3.98
N VAL A 10 -15.16 12.95 4.43
CA VAL A 10 -14.25 12.18 5.28
C VAL A 10 -13.31 11.47 4.31
N PRO A 11 -12.08 11.96 4.07
CA PRO A 11 -11.11 11.17 3.35
C PRO A 11 -10.85 9.92 4.20
N ILE A 12 -11.46 8.80 3.83
CA ILE A 12 -11.03 7.50 4.30
C ILE A 12 -9.72 7.22 3.56
N THR A 13 -8.65 7.90 3.95
CA THR A 13 -7.31 7.34 3.80
C THR A 13 -7.33 6.12 4.70
N ASN A 14 -7.77 4.99 4.15
CA ASN A 14 -7.77 3.70 4.83
C ASN A 14 -6.31 3.36 5.12
N ASN A 15 -5.80 3.88 6.24
CA ASN A 15 -4.53 3.47 6.81
C ASN A 15 -4.78 2.08 7.38
N PHE A 16 -4.60 1.07 6.53
CA PHE A 16 -4.81 -0.32 6.89
C PHE A 16 -3.47 -0.93 7.28
N GLU A 17 -3.39 -1.49 8.48
CA GLU A 17 -2.29 -2.35 8.86
C GLU A 17 -2.72 -3.81 8.83
N GLY A 18 -1.92 -4.66 8.19
CA GLY A 18 -2.24 -6.08 8.10
C GLY A 18 -1.16 -6.91 7.43
N TYR A 19 -1.39 -8.21 7.37
CA TYR A 19 -0.54 -9.13 6.63
C TYR A 19 -1.07 -9.29 5.21
N LEU A 20 -0.22 -9.00 4.22
CA LEU A 20 -0.53 -9.14 2.80
C LEU A 20 0.51 -10.03 2.12
N VAL A 21 0.17 -10.52 0.93
CA VAL A 21 1.04 -11.39 0.14
C VAL A 21 2.21 -10.59 -0.44
N ALA A 22 3.44 -11.04 -0.19
CA ALA A 22 4.65 -10.56 -0.84
C ALA A 22 4.99 -11.44 -2.04
N LYS A 23 5.55 -10.83 -3.09
CA LYS A 23 6.04 -11.52 -4.28
C LYS A 23 7.10 -12.58 -3.97
N ASP A 24 8.00 -12.26 -3.05
CA ASP A 24 9.13 -13.11 -2.68
C ASP A 24 9.66 -12.77 -1.27
N SER A 25 10.70 -13.49 -0.87
CA SER A 25 11.38 -13.32 0.43
C SER A 25 12.27 -12.08 0.54
N THR A 26 12.42 -11.31 -0.55
CA THR A 26 13.35 -10.17 -0.60
C THR A 26 12.79 -8.91 0.07
N VAL A 27 11.48 -8.85 0.31
CA VAL A 27 10.84 -7.74 1.01
C VAL A 27 11.31 -7.69 2.47
N LYS A 28 11.87 -6.54 2.85
CA LYS A 28 12.39 -6.25 4.18
C LYS A 28 11.61 -5.15 4.88
N VAL A 29 11.67 -5.15 6.20
CA VAL A 29 11.13 -4.05 7.00
C VAL A 29 11.60 -2.69 6.47
N LYS A 30 10.70 -1.70 6.45
CA LYS A 30 10.86 -0.35 5.87
C LYS A 30 10.92 -0.28 4.34
N ASP A 31 10.87 -1.40 3.61
CA ASP A 31 10.73 -1.34 2.17
C ASP A 31 9.41 -0.65 1.78
N LYS A 32 9.48 0.16 0.72
CA LYS A 32 8.31 0.74 0.08
C LYS A 32 7.79 -0.22 -0.96
N LEU A 33 6.49 -0.48 -0.93
CA LEU A 33 5.86 -1.54 -1.70
C LEU A 33 4.78 -0.98 -2.63
N VAL A 34 4.63 -1.67 -3.75
CA VAL A 34 3.59 -1.46 -4.76
C VAL A 34 2.91 -2.80 -5.03
N PHE A 35 1.62 -2.76 -5.35
CA PHE A 35 0.92 -3.95 -5.85
C PHE A 35 1.34 -4.24 -7.28
N ASN A 36 1.84 -5.44 -7.53
CA ASN A 36 2.12 -5.94 -8.86
C ASN A 36 0.82 -6.33 -9.59
N LYS A 37 0.94 -6.82 -10.82
CA LYS A 37 -0.21 -7.19 -11.67
C LYS A 37 -1.04 -8.34 -11.09
N ASP A 38 -0.43 -9.17 -10.26
CA ASP A 38 -1.04 -10.34 -9.61
C ASP A 38 -1.63 -9.99 -8.22
N GLY A 39 -1.57 -8.71 -7.82
CA GLY A 39 -2.05 -8.24 -6.52
C GLY A 39 -1.12 -8.56 -5.34
N ALA A 40 0.11 -9.05 -5.59
CA ALA A 40 1.13 -9.24 -4.57
C ALA A 40 1.99 -7.98 -4.40
N LEU A 41 2.53 -7.79 -3.21
CA LEU A 41 3.41 -6.67 -2.90
C LEU A 41 4.83 -6.96 -3.37
N GLU A 42 5.39 -6.04 -4.15
CA GLU A 42 6.79 -6.06 -4.54
C GLU A 42 7.50 -4.77 -4.16
N LYS A 43 8.81 -4.88 -3.93
CA LYS A 43 9.66 -3.74 -3.63
C LYS A 43 9.69 -2.79 -4.81
N VAL A 44 9.52 -1.49 -4.54
CA VAL A 44 9.70 -0.45 -5.56
C VAL A 44 11.15 -0.49 -6.05
N THR A 45 11.34 -0.75 -7.33
CA THR A 45 12.64 -0.71 -8.01
C THR A 45 12.72 0.52 -8.93
N GLY A 46 13.88 1.16 -9.02
CA GLY A 46 14.08 2.40 -9.78
C GLY A 46 13.60 3.67 -9.05
N THR A 47 13.49 4.79 -9.78
CA THR A 47 13.08 6.09 -9.20
C THR A 47 11.63 6.00 -8.72
N PRO A 48 11.36 6.08 -7.40
CA PRO A 48 10.02 5.92 -6.88
C PRO A 48 9.14 7.08 -7.35
N ASN A 49 8.18 6.81 -8.23
CA ASN A 49 7.12 7.79 -8.45
C ASN A 49 6.26 7.77 -7.18
N LYS A 50 6.32 8.84 -6.36
CA LYS A 50 5.65 8.88 -5.05
C LYS A 50 4.14 8.64 -5.14
N ALA A 51 3.56 8.79 -6.33
CA ALA A 51 2.15 8.55 -6.62
C ALA A 51 1.73 7.07 -6.60
N THR A 52 2.66 6.10 -6.64
CA THR A 52 2.34 4.66 -6.73
C THR A 52 2.73 3.84 -5.50
N ILE A 53 3.29 4.47 -4.46
CA ILE A 53 3.62 3.74 -3.22
C ILE A 53 2.31 3.42 -2.50
N ASN A 54 1.98 2.14 -2.41
CA ASN A 54 0.75 1.67 -1.79
C ASN A 54 0.94 1.36 -0.30
N ALA A 55 2.12 0.85 0.07
CA ALA A 55 2.37 0.37 1.42
C ALA A 55 3.84 0.49 1.86
N THR A 56 4.08 0.36 3.17
CA THR A 56 5.41 0.21 3.77
C THR A 56 5.45 -1.06 4.61
N ALA A 57 6.53 -1.83 4.45
CA ALA A 57 6.77 -3.04 5.23
C ALA A 57 7.05 -2.72 6.71
N LEU A 58 6.30 -3.36 7.59
CA LEU A 58 6.47 -3.34 9.05
C LEU A 58 7.21 -4.60 9.56
N SER A 59 7.39 -5.60 8.71
CA SER A 59 8.18 -6.80 8.97
C SER A 59 8.96 -7.23 7.72
N ASP A 60 9.87 -8.18 7.90
CA ASP A 60 10.39 -8.96 6.78
C ASP A 60 9.30 -9.90 6.24
N ALA A 61 9.40 -10.28 4.97
CA ALA A 61 8.57 -11.31 4.38
C ALA A 61 8.85 -12.68 5.05
N LYS A 62 7.78 -13.40 5.37
CA LYS A 62 7.83 -14.72 5.99
C LYS A 62 7.07 -15.73 5.14
N GLN A 63 7.71 -16.84 4.83
CA GLN A 63 7.09 -17.92 4.08
C GLN A 63 6.02 -18.61 4.92
N ILE A 64 4.85 -18.87 4.33
CA ILE A 64 3.74 -19.59 4.98
C ILE A 64 3.37 -20.89 4.28
N SER A 65 3.69 -21.02 2.99
CA SER A 65 3.55 -22.26 2.21
C SER A 65 4.50 -22.21 1.00
N ASN A 66 4.49 -23.24 0.15
CA ASN A 66 5.31 -23.25 -1.06
C ASN A 66 5.00 -22.01 -1.93
N GLU A 67 6.01 -21.16 -2.11
CA GLU A 67 5.97 -19.93 -2.91
C GLU A 67 5.03 -18.81 -2.40
N VAL A 68 4.44 -18.95 -1.20
CA VAL A 68 3.61 -17.90 -0.59
C VAL A 68 4.32 -17.25 0.59
N TYR A 69 4.50 -15.94 0.49
CA TYR A 69 5.12 -15.11 1.51
C TYR A 69 4.12 -14.09 2.05
N LEU A 70 4.06 -13.91 3.36
CA LEU A 70 3.31 -12.83 4.00
C LEU A 70 4.25 -11.77 4.56
N VAL A 71 3.85 -10.52 4.45
CA VAL A 71 4.54 -9.38 5.04
C VAL A 71 3.54 -8.52 5.80
N LYS A 72 3.88 -8.11 7.02
CA LYS A 72 3.09 -7.10 7.74
C LYS A 72 3.36 -5.75 7.11
N VAL A 73 2.31 -5.00 6.77
CA VAL A 73 2.43 -3.70 6.11
C VAL A 73 1.48 -2.67 6.70
N ALA A 74 1.84 -1.40 6.54
CA ALA A 74 0.92 -0.29 6.60
C ALA A 74 0.63 0.17 5.18
N VAL A 75 -0.64 0.09 4.77
CA VAL A 75 -1.16 0.53 3.48
C VAL A 75 -1.71 1.94 3.65
N PHE A 76 -1.28 2.88 2.80
CA PHE A 76 -1.69 4.29 2.91
C PHE A 76 -2.65 4.72 1.80
N GLY A 77 -3.07 3.77 0.95
CA GLY A 77 -3.92 4.00 -0.22
C GLY A 77 -3.23 4.83 -1.31
N ASN A 78 -3.77 4.81 -2.53
CA ASN A 78 -3.39 5.83 -3.51
C ASN A 78 -3.88 7.17 -2.96
N LYS A 79 -2.98 8.14 -2.74
CA LYS A 79 -3.41 9.54 -2.58
C LYS A 79 -4.16 9.89 -3.86
N GLY A 80 -5.48 9.98 -3.77
CA GLY A 80 -6.31 10.43 -4.88
C GLY A 80 -5.73 11.74 -5.39
N ILE A 81 -5.26 11.75 -6.63
CA ILE A 81 -4.80 12.97 -7.27
C ILE A 81 -6.07 13.81 -7.48
N SER A 82 -6.34 14.73 -6.56
CA SER A 82 -7.21 15.87 -6.88
C SER A 82 -6.48 16.66 -7.96
N ARG A 83 -6.87 16.43 -9.21
CA ARG A 83 -6.58 17.37 -10.30
C ARG A 83 -7.59 18.50 -10.12
N ASN A 84 -7.18 19.57 -9.44
CA ASN A 84 -7.83 20.87 -9.56
C ASN A 84 -7.30 21.58 -10.80
#